data_AF-Q70JQ8-F1
#
_entry.id   AF-Q70JQ8-F1
#
_cell.length_a   1.000
_cell.length_b   1.000
_cell.length_c   1.000
_cell.angle_alpha   90.00
_cell.angle_beta   90.00
_cell.angle_gamma   90.00
#
_symmetry.space_group_name_H-M   'P 1'
#
loop_
_entity.id
_entity.type
_entity.pdbx_description
1 polymer ?
#
loop_
_entity_poly.entity_id
_entity_poly.type
_entity_poly.pdbx_seq_one_letter_code
_entity_poly.pdbx_strand_id
1 'polypeptide(L)'
;GPHTAIQNKENELVHSSRNECLKLKARVENLQRTQRNLLGEDLGSLGIKDLEQLEKQLDSSLRHIRSTRTQHMLDQLTDLQRKEQMLCEANKCLRRKLEESSQQMQGQMWEQHAANLLGYDQLRQSPHQQQAPHHGGNGFFHPLDPTTEPTLQIGYTQEQINNACVAASFMPTWLP
;
A
#
# COMPACT_ATOMS: atom_id res chain seq x y z
N GLY A 1 63.97 -35.06 32.24
CA GLY A 1 63.71 -34.12 33.36
C GLY A 1 62.39 -33.41 33.12
N PRO A 2 61.89 -32.60 34.07
CA PRO A 2 60.58 -31.92 33.96
C PRO A 2 60.45 -31.04 32.71
N HIS A 3 61.55 -30.43 32.24
CA HIS A 3 61.60 -29.66 30.99
C HIS A 3 61.24 -30.49 29.74
N THR A 4 61.61 -31.77 29.71
CA THR A 4 61.30 -32.68 28.60
C THR A 4 59.81 -33.05 28.59
N ALA A 5 59.18 -33.16 29.76
CA ALA A 5 57.76 -33.46 29.88
C ALA A 5 56.87 -32.27 29.44
N ILE A 6 57.30 -31.04 29.77
CA ILE A 6 56.62 -29.82 29.33
C ILE A 6 56.72 -29.67 27.81
N GLN A 7 57.91 -29.85 27.24
CA GLN A 7 58.13 -29.80 25.78
C GLN A 7 57.28 -30.83 25.03
N ASN A 8 57.16 -32.05 25.55
CA ASN A 8 56.34 -33.10 24.92
C ASN A 8 54.86 -32.72 24.93
N LYS A 9 54.35 -32.16 26.03
CA LYS A 9 52.96 -31.72 26.13
C LYS A 9 52.66 -30.54 25.22
N GLU A 10 53.59 -29.61 25.07
CA GLU A 10 53.49 -28.51 24.12
C GLU A 10 53.47 -29.04 22.67
N ASN A 11 54.35 -29.97 22.33
CA ASN A 11 54.37 -30.60 21.01
C ASN A 11 53.04 -31.31 20.71
N GLU A 12 52.48 -32.08 21.66
CA GLU A 12 51.18 -32.74 21.51
C GLU A 12 50.03 -31.74 21.27
N LEU A 13 50.03 -30.62 21.99
CA LEU A 13 49.04 -29.54 21.81
C LEU A 13 49.16 -28.89 20.43
N VAL A 14 50.38 -28.61 19.97
CA VAL A 14 50.65 -28.07 18.63
C VAL A 14 50.19 -29.05 17.55
N HIS A 15 50.48 -30.34 17.71
CA HIS A 15 50.01 -31.39 16.80
C HIS A 15 48.48 -31.49 16.76
N SER A 16 47.82 -31.44 17.93
CA SER A 16 46.37 -31.47 18.03
C SER A 16 45.72 -30.26 17.33
N SER A 17 46.20 -29.05 17.63
CA SER A 17 45.72 -27.81 17.02
C SER A 17 45.92 -27.80 15.51
N ARG A 18 47.09 -28.25 15.02
CA ARG A 18 47.35 -28.40 13.58
C ARG A 18 46.36 -29.37 12.93
N ASN A 19 46.11 -30.52 13.55
CA ASN A 19 45.17 -31.51 13.02
C ASN A 19 43.74 -30.97 12.97
N GLU A 20 43.33 -30.20 13.97
CA GLU A 20 42.02 -29.54 13.98
C GLU A 20 41.89 -28.51 12.86
N CYS A 21 42.92 -27.68 12.64
CA CYS A 21 42.97 -26.75 11.53
C CYS A 21 42.86 -27.46 10.16
N LEU A 22 43.55 -28.58 9.99
CA LEU A 22 43.46 -29.38 8.75
C LEU A 22 42.06 -29.95 8.53
N LYS A 23 41.41 -30.47 9.59
CA LYS A 23 40.02 -30.94 9.51
C LYS A 23 39.06 -29.83 9.13
N LEU A 24 39.22 -28.64 9.72
CA LEU A 24 38.40 -27.49 9.42
C LEU A 24 38.59 -27.03 7.97
N LYS A 25 39.84 -26.96 7.50
CA LYS A 25 40.15 -26.62 6.11
C LYS A 25 39.51 -27.59 5.11
N ALA A 26 39.63 -28.90 5.36
CA ALA A 26 38.99 -29.92 4.52
C ALA A 26 37.47 -29.77 4.48
N ARG A 27 36.84 -29.41 5.61
CA ARG A 27 35.40 -29.14 5.68
C ARG A 27 34.99 -27.92 4.84
N VAL A 28 35.77 -26.84 4.91
CA VAL A 28 35.54 -25.63 4.10
C VAL A 28 35.65 -25.93 2.63
N GLU A 29 36.71 -26.62 2.20
CA GLU A 29 36.91 -27.00 0.80
C GLU A 29 35.77 -27.89 0.28
N ASN A 30 35.27 -28.82 1.10
CA ASN A 30 34.14 -29.66 0.73
C ASN A 30 32.83 -28.86 0.61
N LEU A 31 32.58 -27.91 1.52
CA LEU A 31 31.41 -27.03 1.45
C LEU A 31 31.47 -26.15 0.19
N GLN A 32 32.62 -25.56 -0.11
CA GLN A 32 32.82 -24.74 -1.31
C GLN A 32 32.62 -25.55 -2.59
N ARG A 33 33.13 -26.79 -2.64
CA ARG A 33 32.88 -27.71 -3.77
C ARG A 33 31.38 -28.00 -3.91
N THR A 34 30.71 -28.30 -2.81
CA THR A 34 29.27 -28.56 -2.82
C THR A 34 28.47 -27.34 -3.31
N GLN A 35 28.84 -26.13 -2.88
CA GLN A 35 28.22 -24.89 -3.35
C GLN A 35 28.39 -24.70 -4.86
N ARG A 36 29.61 -24.86 -5.39
CA ARG A 36 29.87 -24.79 -6.84
C ARG A 36 29.01 -25.78 -7.62
N ASN A 37 28.94 -27.04 -7.15
CA ASN A 37 28.09 -28.04 -7.76
C ASN A 37 26.60 -27.63 -7.76
N LEU A 38 26.09 -27.09 -6.65
CA LEU A 38 24.72 -26.57 -6.57
C LEU A 38 24.45 -25.39 -7.52
N LEU A 39 25.49 -24.64 -7.87
CA LEU A 39 25.44 -23.56 -8.87
C LEU A 39 25.64 -24.06 -10.31
N GLY A 40 25.84 -25.36 -10.51
CA GLY A 40 26.07 -25.97 -11.82
C GLY A 40 27.52 -25.90 -12.30
N GLU A 41 28.46 -25.57 -11.40
CA GLU A 41 29.90 -25.47 -11.69
C GLU A 41 30.63 -26.78 -11.32
N ASP A 42 31.80 -27.03 -11.94
CA ASP A 42 32.71 -28.15 -11.64
C ASP A 42 32.10 -29.58 -11.64
N LEU A 43 31.01 -29.75 -12.41
CA LEU A 43 30.25 -30.99 -12.46
C LEU A 43 30.99 -32.18 -13.08
N GLY A 44 32.06 -31.94 -13.85
CA GLY A 44 32.81 -33.00 -14.53
C GLY A 44 33.47 -34.02 -13.60
N SER A 45 33.57 -33.72 -12.30
CA SER A 45 34.07 -34.64 -11.27
C SER A 45 33.01 -35.57 -10.66
N LEU A 46 31.72 -35.32 -10.95
CA LEU A 46 30.60 -36.09 -10.40
C LEU A 46 30.26 -37.30 -11.29
N GLY A 47 29.89 -38.41 -10.66
CA GLY A 47 29.31 -39.55 -11.37
C GLY A 47 27.84 -39.32 -11.72
N ILE A 48 27.29 -40.17 -12.59
CA ILE A 48 25.88 -40.10 -13.03
C ILE A 48 24.92 -40.10 -11.82
N LYS A 49 25.14 -40.98 -10.85
CA LYS A 49 24.29 -41.07 -9.64
C LYS A 49 24.33 -39.80 -8.80
N ASP A 50 25.50 -39.18 -8.67
CA ASP A 50 25.65 -37.95 -7.89
C ASP A 50 24.99 -36.77 -8.60
N LEU A 51 25.06 -36.73 -9.94
CA LEU A 51 24.34 -35.75 -10.76
C LEU A 51 22.82 -35.91 -10.65
N GLU A 52 22.30 -37.13 -10.72
CA GLU A 52 20.87 -37.40 -10.53
C GLU A 52 20.39 -36.98 -9.14
N GLN A 53 21.22 -37.19 -8.10
CA GLN A 53 20.89 -36.75 -6.75
C GLN A 53 20.89 -35.23 -6.66
N LEU A 54 21.88 -34.57 -7.25
CA LEU A 54 21.99 -33.11 -7.29
C LEU A 54 20.80 -32.47 -7.99
N GLU A 55 20.40 -33.01 -9.15
CA GLU A 55 19.22 -32.57 -9.90
C GLU A 55 17.95 -32.70 -9.05
N LYS A 56 17.71 -33.88 -8.45
CA LYS A 56 16.55 -34.09 -7.56
C LYS A 56 16.51 -33.12 -6.39
N GLN A 57 17.67 -32.82 -5.80
CA GLN A 57 17.79 -31.85 -4.71
C GLN A 57 17.42 -30.44 -5.17
N LEU A 58 17.96 -30.00 -6.31
CA LEU A 58 17.67 -28.68 -6.88
C LEU A 58 16.19 -28.56 -7.27
N ASP A 59 15.62 -29.56 -7.93
CA ASP A 59 14.21 -29.59 -8.32
C ASP A 59 13.26 -29.55 -7.12
N SER A 60 13.57 -30.31 -6.06
CA SER A 60 12.77 -30.29 -4.84
C SER A 60 12.83 -28.92 -4.16
N SER A 61 14.03 -28.35 -4.02
CA SER A 61 14.23 -27.03 -3.41
C SER A 61 13.54 -25.93 -4.22
N LEU A 62 13.70 -25.94 -5.54
CA LEU A 62 13.08 -24.95 -6.43
C LEU A 62 11.55 -25.00 -6.37
N ARG A 63 10.96 -26.21 -6.37
CA ARG A 63 9.52 -26.38 -6.18
C ARG A 63 9.06 -25.81 -4.84
N HIS A 64 9.80 -26.09 -3.76
CA HIS A 64 9.48 -25.55 -2.44
C HIS A 64 9.56 -24.02 -2.40
N ILE A 65 10.64 -23.43 -2.90
CA ILE A 65 10.83 -21.96 -2.98
C ILE A 65 9.69 -21.30 -3.76
N ARG A 66 9.34 -21.85 -4.93
CA ARG A 66 8.24 -21.34 -5.75
C ARG A 66 6.91 -21.42 -5.01
N SER A 67 6.61 -22.57 -4.40
CA SER A 67 5.39 -22.77 -3.63
C SER A 67 5.28 -21.77 -2.49
N THR A 68 6.34 -21.60 -1.70
CA THR A 68 6.37 -20.66 -0.56
C THR A 68 6.19 -19.22 -1.04
N ARG A 69 6.87 -18.83 -2.12
CA ARG A 69 6.74 -17.48 -2.70
C ARG A 69 5.32 -17.23 -3.20
N THR A 70 4.74 -18.18 -3.94
CA THR A 70 3.37 -18.07 -4.45
C THR A 70 2.37 -17.97 -3.31
N GLN A 71 2.49 -18.82 -2.29
CA GLN A 71 1.60 -18.79 -1.13
C GLN A 71 1.69 -17.43 -0.42
N HIS A 72 2.90 -16.93 -0.16
CA HIS A 72 3.08 -15.61 0.44
C HIS A 72 2.40 -14.49 -0.37
N MET A 73 2.55 -14.50 -1.69
CA MET A 73 1.89 -13.52 -2.57
C MET A 73 0.36 -13.62 -2.53
N LEU A 74 -0.19 -14.84 -2.48
CA LEU A 74 -1.63 -15.06 -2.35
C LEU A 74 -2.17 -14.58 -1.00
N ASP A 75 -1.42 -14.79 0.08
CA ASP A 75 -1.79 -14.32 1.41
C ASP A 75 -1.82 -12.79 1.44
N GLN A 76 -0.79 -12.14 0.89
CA GLN A 76 -0.75 -10.68 0.78
C GLN A 76 -1.89 -10.12 -0.07
N LEU A 77 -2.18 -10.75 -1.21
CA LEU A 77 -3.30 -10.36 -2.07
C LEU A 77 -4.63 -10.45 -1.31
N THR A 78 -4.86 -11.57 -0.61
CA THR A 78 -6.09 -11.82 0.15
C THR A 78 -6.26 -10.79 1.28
N ASP A 79 -5.18 -10.48 2.00
CA ASP A 79 -5.21 -9.48 3.06
C ASP A 79 -5.49 -8.07 2.53
N LEU A 80 -4.93 -7.71 1.38
CA LEU A 80 -5.20 -6.44 0.72
C LEU A 80 -6.65 -6.35 0.23
N GLN A 81 -7.18 -7.39 -0.40
CA GLN A 81 -8.59 -7.46 -0.82
C GLN A 81 -9.54 -7.31 0.36
N ARG A 82 -9.23 -7.96 1.50
CA ARG A 82 -10.02 -7.80 2.74
C ARG A 82 -9.99 -6.35 3.24
N LYS A 83 -8.81 -5.71 3.25
CA LYS A 83 -8.67 -4.31 3.65
C LYS A 83 -9.43 -3.37 2.72
N GLU A 84 -9.32 -3.58 1.41
CA GLU A 84 -10.07 -2.84 0.39
C GLU A 84 -11.57 -2.91 0.67
N GLN A 85 -12.10 -4.12 0.85
CA GLN A 85 -13.53 -4.31 1.14
C GLN A 85 -13.97 -3.55 2.39
N MET A 86 -13.25 -3.69 3.51
CA MET A 86 -13.56 -2.98 4.76
C MET A 86 -13.55 -1.46 4.58
N LEU A 87 -12.56 -0.93 3.86
CA LEU A 87 -12.45 0.51 3.60
C LEU A 87 -13.55 1.00 2.65
N CYS A 88 -13.94 0.22 1.64
CA CYS A 88 -15.07 0.54 0.78
C CYS A 88 -16.38 0.60 1.57
N GLU A 89 -16.63 -0.37 2.46
CA GLU A 89 -17.82 -0.39 3.31
C GLU A 89 -17.84 0.78 4.30
N ALA A 90 -16.71 1.06 4.97
CA ALA A 90 -16.58 2.22 5.85
C ALA A 90 -16.82 3.54 5.10
N ASN A 91 -16.22 3.72 3.93
CA ASN A 91 -16.44 4.91 3.09
C ASN A 91 -17.91 5.05 2.66
N LYS A 92 -18.57 3.97 2.25
CA LYS A 92 -20.01 3.98 1.92
C LYS A 92 -20.85 4.40 3.13
N CYS A 93 -20.51 3.92 4.33
CA CYS A 93 -21.19 4.31 5.56
C CYS A 93 -21.00 5.81 5.87
N LEU A 94 -19.77 6.30 5.78
CA LEU A 94 -19.47 7.72 6.02
C LEU A 94 -20.16 8.65 5.02
N ARG A 95 -20.20 8.28 3.73
CA ARG A 95 -20.91 9.05 2.70
C ARG A 95 -22.41 9.16 3.00
N ARG A 96 -23.06 8.07 3.43
CA ARG A 96 -24.47 8.10 3.86
C ARG A 96 -24.69 9.01 5.06
N LYS A 97 -23.84 8.91 6.09
CA LYS A 97 -23.92 9.78 7.28
C LYS A 97 -23.74 11.25 6.94
N LEU A 98 -22.85 11.57 6.00
CA LEU A 98 -22.63 12.95 5.55
C LEU A 98 -23.89 13.50 4.87
N GLU A 99 -24.49 12.71 3.98
CA GLU A 99 -25.73 13.05 3.27
C GLU A 99 -26.89 13.26 4.25
N GLU A 100 -27.10 12.34 5.19
CA GLU A 100 -28.12 12.43 6.24
C GLU A 100 -27.93 13.68 7.12
N SER A 101 -26.70 13.96 7.54
CA SER A 101 -26.37 15.16 8.33
C SER A 101 -26.61 16.46 7.55
N SER A 102 -26.25 16.50 6.26
CA SER A 102 -26.49 17.65 5.39
C SER A 102 -27.99 17.90 5.22
N GLN A 103 -28.78 16.84 5.00
CA GLN A 103 -30.23 16.93 4.86
C GLN A 103 -30.88 17.40 6.16
N GLN A 104 -30.43 16.90 7.32
CA GLN A 104 -30.92 17.37 8.63
C GLN A 104 -30.61 18.85 8.86
N MET A 105 -29.39 19.30 8.57
CA MET A 105 -29.00 20.70 8.71
C MET A 105 -29.80 21.61 7.77
N GLN A 106 -30.00 21.19 6.52
CA GLN A 106 -30.82 21.93 5.56
C GLN A 106 -32.29 21.98 5.97
N GLY A 107 -32.84 20.88 6.51
CA GLY A 107 -34.19 20.82 7.07
C GLY A 107 -34.38 21.78 8.25
N GLN A 108 -33.46 21.78 9.22
CA GLN A 108 -33.50 22.71 10.35
C GLN A 108 -33.42 24.18 9.92
N MET A 109 -32.58 24.49 8.91
CA MET A 109 -32.50 25.84 8.35
C MET A 109 -33.80 26.26 7.67
N TRP A 110 -34.41 25.38 6.86
CA TRP A 110 -35.72 25.63 6.24
C TRP A 110 -36.81 25.86 7.27
N GLU A 111 -36.84 25.07 8.35
CA GLU A 111 -37.83 25.17 9.42
C GLU A 111 -37.68 26.47 10.24
N GLN A 112 -36.45 26.89 10.53
CA GLN A 112 -36.17 28.22 11.12
C GLN A 112 -36.59 29.37 10.20
N HIS A 113 -36.33 29.27 8.89
CA HIS A 113 -36.75 30.29 7.94
C HIS A 113 -38.27 30.36 7.80
N ALA A 114 -38.96 29.22 7.76
CA ALA A 114 -40.42 29.16 7.75
C ALA A 114 -41.04 29.75 9.03
N ALA A 115 -40.48 29.44 10.20
CA ALA A 115 -40.91 30.02 11.47
C ALA A 115 -40.70 31.56 11.51
N ASN A 116 -39.58 32.05 10.99
CA ASN A 116 -39.35 33.49 10.84
C ASN A 116 -40.36 34.14 9.88
N LEU A 117 -40.68 33.50 8.74
CA LEU A 117 -41.64 34.04 7.78
C LEU A 117 -43.06 34.16 8.37
N LEU A 118 -43.49 33.17 9.17
CA LEU A 118 -44.74 33.21 9.94
C LEU A 118 -44.73 34.31 11.04
N GLY A 119 -43.55 34.67 11.55
CA GLY A 119 -43.37 35.79 12.49
C GLY A 119 -43.51 37.18 11.84
N TYR A 120 -43.10 37.34 10.58
CA TYR A 120 -43.26 38.60 9.85
C TYR A 120 -44.69 38.86 9.36
N ASP A 121 -45.49 37.81 9.12
CA ASP A 121 -46.89 37.96 8.70
C ASP A 121 -47.81 38.42 9.85
N GLN A 122 -47.42 38.18 11.11
CA GLN A 122 -48.16 38.63 12.29
C GLN A 122 -48.06 40.15 12.53
N LEU A 123 -47.02 40.83 12.03
CA LEU A 123 -46.89 42.30 12.11
C LEU A 123 -47.52 43.06 10.92
N ARG A 124 -48.09 42.38 9.92
CA ARG A 124 -48.74 43.04 8.76
C ARG A 124 -50.25 43.24 8.88
N GLN A 125 -50.88 42.82 9.98
CA GLN A 125 -52.31 43.03 10.20
C GLN A 125 -52.60 44.43 10.77
N SER A 126 -52.40 45.46 9.94
CA SER A 126 -53.00 46.79 10.13
C SER A 126 -53.93 47.07 8.94
N PRO A 127 -55.25 47.23 9.13
CA PRO A 127 -56.18 47.40 8.03
C PRO A 127 -56.29 48.88 7.66
N HIS A 128 -55.46 49.39 6.74
CA HIS A 128 -55.64 50.74 6.19
C HIS A 128 -55.79 50.74 4.66
N GLN A 129 -56.78 51.51 4.24
CA GLN A 129 -57.36 51.63 2.91
C GLN A 129 -56.39 52.07 1.82
N GLN A 130 -56.67 51.54 0.62
CA GLN A 130 -56.43 52.08 -0.72
C GLN A 130 -55.75 53.46 -0.83
N GLN A 131 -54.64 53.48 -1.58
CA GLN A 131 -54.58 54.21 -2.87
C GLN A 131 -53.28 53.89 -3.62
N ALA A 132 -53.40 53.63 -4.92
CA ALA A 132 -52.27 53.70 -5.85
C ALA A 132 -51.98 55.17 -6.15
N PRO A 133 -50.70 55.53 -6.35
CA PRO A 133 -50.36 56.16 -7.62
C PRO A 133 -49.03 55.69 -8.23
N HIS A 134 -48.92 56.07 -9.50
CA HIS A 134 -47.98 55.73 -10.54
C HIS A 134 -46.53 56.24 -10.35
N HIS A 135 -45.66 55.77 -11.27
CA HIS A 135 -44.32 56.27 -11.63
C HIS A 135 -43.19 55.84 -10.68
N GLY A 136 -42.04 55.32 -11.09
CA GLY A 136 -41.36 55.21 -12.37
C GLY A 136 -39.85 55.25 -12.07
N GLY A 137 -39.04 54.34 -12.62
CA GLY A 137 -37.57 54.51 -12.64
C GLY A 137 -36.74 53.29 -12.25
N ASN A 138 -36.23 52.62 -13.29
CA ASN A 138 -34.87 52.08 -13.42
C ASN A 138 -34.38 50.95 -12.51
N GLY A 139 -34.22 49.77 -13.12
CA GLY A 139 -32.94 49.06 -13.02
C GLY A 139 -33.02 47.54 -12.88
N PHE A 140 -32.78 46.85 -13.99
CA PHE A 140 -31.98 45.62 -14.04
C PHE A 140 -32.65 44.28 -13.70
N PHE A 141 -33.69 43.87 -14.42
CA PHE A 141 -33.95 42.43 -14.59
C PHE A 141 -34.36 42.12 -16.04
N HIS A 142 -33.52 41.34 -16.73
CA HIS A 142 -33.89 40.67 -17.99
C HIS A 142 -34.60 39.35 -17.65
N PRO A 143 -35.71 38.99 -18.34
CA PRO A 143 -36.27 37.65 -18.26
C PRO A 143 -35.32 36.66 -18.94
N LEU A 144 -34.91 35.60 -18.24
CA LEU A 144 -34.13 34.53 -18.84
C LEU A 144 -35.09 33.55 -19.54
N ASP A 145 -34.86 33.38 -20.84
CA ASP A 145 -35.44 32.36 -21.73
C ASP A 145 -35.02 30.95 -21.27
N PRO A 146 -35.83 29.89 -21.48
CA PRO A 146 -35.64 28.58 -20.84
C PRO A 146 -34.62 27.67 -21.55
N THR A 147 -33.64 28.20 -22.28
CA THR A 147 -32.72 27.38 -23.11
C THR A 147 -31.22 27.59 -22.85
N THR A 148 -30.81 28.15 -21.71
CA THR A 148 -29.39 28.24 -21.36
C THR A 148 -29.13 27.77 -19.93
N GLU A 149 -28.55 26.57 -19.83
CA GLU A 149 -28.04 26.00 -18.59
C GLU A 149 -26.82 26.81 -18.10
N PRO A 150 -26.72 27.19 -16.81
CA PRO A 150 -25.47 27.72 -16.29
C PRO A 150 -24.52 26.54 -16.07
N THR A 151 -23.67 26.25 -17.05
CA THR A 151 -22.62 25.22 -16.87
C THR A 151 -21.60 25.72 -15.84
N LEU A 152 -21.78 25.32 -14.58
CA LEU A 152 -20.72 25.35 -13.58
C LEU A 152 -19.70 24.25 -13.93
N GLN A 153 -18.73 24.58 -14.79
CA GLN A 153 -17.53 23.78 -14.98
C GLN A 153 -16.70 23.81 -13.69
N ILE A 154 -16.95 22.86 -12.80
CA ILE A 154 -16.03 22.49 -11.72
C ILE A 154 -15.41 21.15 -12.14
N GLY A 155 -14.40 21.22 -13.01
CA GLY A 155 -13.63 20.09 -13.50
C GLY A 155 -12.15 20.44 -13.60
N TYR A 156 -11.29 19.51 -13.18
CA TYR A 156 -9.83 19.64 -13.26
C TYR A 156 -9.36 19.74 -14.72
N THR A 157 -8.44 20.66 -14.98
CA THR A 157 -7.78 20.82 -16.29
C THR A 157 -6.91 19.60 -16.62
N GLN A 158 -7.22 18.96 -17.76
CA GLN A 158 -6.59 17.76 -18.30
C GLN A 158 -5.19 18.02 -18.92
N GLU A 159 -4.37 18.91 -18.35
CA GLU A 159 -3.05 19.26 -18.95
C GLU A 159 -1.83 19.13 -18.02
N GLN A 160 -1.96 18.54 -16.83
CA GLN A 160 -0.83 18.35 -15.90
C GLN A 160 -0.48 16.89 -15.56
N ILE A 161 -0.79 15.91 -16.43
CA ILE A 161 -0.47 14.48 -16.19
C ILE A 161 0.67 13.95 -17.09
N ASN A 162 1.46 14.80 -17.75
CA ASN A 162 2.55 14.30 -18.60
C ASN A 162 3.97 14.33 -18.00
N ASN A 163 4.20 14.94 -16.82
CA ASN A 163 5.58 15.12 -16.32
C ASN A 163 5.89 14.51 -14.94
N ALA A 164 5.00 13.72 -14.33
CA ALA A 164 5.27 13.07 -13.04
C ALA A 164 5.72 11.59 -13.15
N CYS A 165 5.85 11.05 -14.37
CA CYS A 165 6.09 9.61 -14.58
C CYS A 165 7.57 9.20 -14.60
N VAL A 166 8.52 10.11 -14.33
CA VAL A 166 9.96 9.83 -14.48
C VAL A 166 10.79 10.24 -13.26
N ALA A 167 10.35 9.91 -12.05
CA ALA A 167 11.24 9.93 -10.88
C ALA A 167 10.65 9.14 -9.70
N ALA A 168 10.64 7.81 -9.77
CA ALA A 168 10.47 6.98 -8.58
C ALA A 168 11.20 5.64 -8.70
N SER A 169 12.45 5.68 -9.20
CA SER A 169 13.41 4.60 -9.00
C SER A 169 14.01 4.71 -7.60
N PHE A 170 13.25 4.37 -6.57
CA PHE A 170 13.81 4.11 -5.23
C PHE A 170 12.93 3.12 -4.49
N MET A 171 13.28 1.84 -4.58
CA MET A 171 12.80 0.82 -3.65
C MET A 171 13.72 0.82 -2.43
N PRO A 172 13.22 0.99 -1.19
CA PRO A 172 14.07 0.98 -0.01
C PRO A 172 14.52 -0.45 0.34
N THR A 173 15.83 -0.62 0.51
CA THR A 173 16.50 -1.83 0.96
C THR A 173 16.32 -2.04 2.46
N TRP A 174 15.29 -2.78 2.87
CA TRP A 174 15.15 -3.37 4.21
C TRP A 174 13.89 -4.24 4.31
N LEU A 175 14.06 -5.56 4.38
CA LEU A 175 13.86 -6.37 5.60
C LEU A 175 14.26 -7.83 5.33
N PRO A 176 14.53 -8.61 6.40
CA PRO A 176 15.78 -9.31 6.66
C PRO A 176 16.02 -10.59 5.84
#